data_AF-A0A9N9QTY1-F1
#
_entry.id   AF-A0A9N9QTY1-F1
#
_cell.length_a   1.000
_cell.length_b   1.000
_cell.length_c   1.000
_cell.angle_alpha   90.00
_cell.angle_beta   90.00
_cell.angle_gamma   90.00
#
_symmetry.space_group_name_H-M   'P 1'
#
loop_
_entity.id
_entity.type
_entity.pdbx_description
1 polymer ?
#
loop_
_entity_poly.entity_id
_entity_poly.type
_entity_poly.pdbx_seq_one_letter_code
_entity_poly.pdbx_strand_id
1 'polypeptide(L)'
;MITVSSSSSQKEGGGRGKQGGAQSLCQWAEVAGHPGLVTAVMQASNNPVVLMLTPTNIYLQEIKVVPAKAKITDMVAVRHWCGGGGEQKSTLILLCEDGSLRMYAASAEHTAYWLSPAIQPTHAPRRRPRLLTHHAKGKAQQSATKSNASGAPQFPIDFFEHCAAMTDIEFGGNDLLQVYNTAQIKHRLNTTGLYVVSTKMSGFTMEVVNSDPNMVICGIRVLLGSQDIARTPSYVEVYGRSIQTVVLRNRWFDIPLTREESLQSDKKLVINFGPSQDPDGVTMVDSVKIYGKNKEQFGWPDENEDPSACPSSSKIAQEADGGSGAWKPSSLERLACAALEALELGAGAGASASAAVGVADGGAEAARKLLCAPASAHLHARAQCLLRALHHTHYHQYKVCVLESFSDIKWVIV
;
A
#
# COMPACT_ATOMS: atom_id res chain seq x y z
N MET A 1 3.68 -27.02 3.66
CA MET A 1 4.83 -27.39 2.79
C MET A 1 4.24 -27.84 1.47
N ILE A 2 4.46 -27.09 0.38
CA ILE A 2 3.97 -27.49 -0.95
C ILE A 2 4.98 -28.49 -1.51
N THR A 3 4.54 -29.71 -1.77
CA THR A 3 5.33 -30.78 -2.36
C THR A 3 4.88 -31.00 -3.80
N VAL A 4 5.83 -31.05 -4.73
CA VAL A 4 5.56 -31.31 -6.15
C VAL A 4 5.86 -32.78 -6.41
N SER A 5 4.85 -33.53 -6.84
CA SER A 5 4.99 -34.90 -7.34
C SER A 5 4.96 -34.88 -8.87
N SER A 6 5.98 -35.47 -9.51
CA SER A 6 5.99 -35.62 -10.96
C SER A 6 5.17 -36.85 -11.34
N SER A 7 3.94 -36.66 -11.83
CA SER A 7 3.23 -37.71 -12.55
C SER A 7 3.66 -37.69 -14.01
N SER A 8 4.72 -38.43 -14.34
CA SER A 8 5.00 -38.75 -15.74
C SER A 8 3.96 -39.77 -16.22
N SER A 9 3.17 -39.42 -17.23
CA SER A 9 2.34 -40.38 -17.97
C SER A 9 3.26 -41.34 -18.74
N GLN A 10 3.65 -42.43 -18.10
CA GLN A 10 4.40 -43.52 -18.74
C GLN A 10 3.40 -44.51 -19.35
N LYS A 11 3.44 -44.64 -20.69
CA LYS A 11 2.92 -45.79 -21.42
C LYS A 11 3.52 -47.07 -20.83
N GLU A 12 2.68 -48.10 -20.67
CA GLU A 12 3.04 -49.42 -20.15
C GLU A 12 4.31 -49.97 -20.80
N GLY A 13 5.27 -50.33 -19.94
CA GLY A 13 6.51 -51.00 -20.32
C GLY A 13 7.32 -51.31 -19.06
N GLY A 14 7.30 -52.57 -18.63
CA GLY A 14 7.85 -53.03 -17.35
C GLY A 14 9.33 -52.73 -17.16
N GLY A 15 9.64 -52.12 -16.01
CA GLY A 15 10.99 -51.95 -15.48
C GLY A 15 10.91 -51.28 -14.11
N ARG A 16 11.51 -51.88 -13.07
CA ARG A 16 11.57 -51.34 -11.70
C ARG A 16 12.27 -49.98 -11.70
N GLY A 17 11.51 -48.91 -11.89
CA GLY A 17 11.95 -47.51 -11.86
C GLY A 17 11.66 -46.87 -10.50
N LYS A 18 12.69 -46.27 -9.93
CA LYS A 18 12.70 -45.49 -8.67
C LYS A 18 11.50 -44.53 -8.65
N GLN A 19 10.54 -44.73 -7.74
CA GLN A 19 9.43 -43.80 -7.53
C GLN A 19 9.98 -42.37 -7.34
N GLY A 20 9.58 -41.45 -8.21
CA GLY A 20 9.95 -40.03 -8.10
C GLY A 20 9.36 -39.46 -6.81
N GLY A 21 10.21 -39.34 -5.78
CA GLY A 21 9.81 -38.79 -4.49
C GLY A 21 9.35 -37.33 -4.64
N ALA A 22 8.28 -36.97 -3.93
CA ALA A 22 7.78 -35.60 -3.92
C ALA A 22 8.88 -34.66 -3.40
N GLN A 23 9.17 -33.59 -4.14
CA GLN A 23 10.19 -32.61 -3.77
C GLN A 23 9.53 -31.37 -3.17
N SER A 24 10.09 -30.88 -2.05
CA SER A 24 9.70 -29.61 -1.46
C SER A 24 10.24 -28.44 -2.29
N LEU A 25 9.46 -27.37 -2.37
CA LEU A 25 9.88 -26.12 -2.99
C LEU A 25 10.45 -25.16 -1.93
N CYS A 26 11.58 -24.54 -2.25
CA CYS A 26 12.24 -23.53 -1.45
C CYS A 26 12.56 -22.28 -2.31
N GLN A 27 13.17 -21.25 -1.70
CA GLN A 27 13.59 -20.02 -2.40
C GLN A 27 12.46 -19.37 -3.23
N TRP A 28 11.30 -19.25 -2.59
CA TRP A 28 10.12 -18.63 -3.19
C TRP A 28 10.36 -17.13 -3.39
N ALA A 29 10.07 -16.65 -4.60
CA ALA A 29 10.13 -15.24 -4.95
C ALA A 29 8.98 -14.88 -5.89
N GLU A 30 8.39 -13.72 -5.70
CA GLU A 30 7.40 -13.18 -6.62
C GLU A 30 8.08 -12.43 -7.76
N VAL A 31 7.35 -12.34 -8.88
CA VAL A 31 7.84 -11.62 -10.05
C VAL A 31 7.26 -10.21 -10.07
N ALA A 32 8.13 -9.23 -9.86
CA ALA A 32 7.75 -7.83 -9.87
C ALA A 32 7.04 -7.45 -11.19
N GLY A 33 5.87 -6.79 -11.07
CA GLY A 33 5.06 -6.38 -12.22
C GLY A 33 4.33 -7.51 -12.95
N HIS A 34 4.33 -8.72 -12.39
CA HIS A 34 3.57 -9.86 -12.91
C HIS A 34 2.79 -10.57 -11.80
N PRO A 35 1.57 -10.10 -11.49
CA PRO A 35 0.71 -10.75 -10.51
C PRO A 35 0.47 -12.22 -10.89
N GLY A 36 0.37 -13.08 -9.89
CA GLY A 36 0.16 -14.51 -10.09
C GLY A 36 1.35 -15.30 -10.66
N LEU A 37 2.53 -14.68 -10.86
CA LEU A 37 3.74 -15.40 -11.23
C LEU A 37 4.67 -15.49 -10.02
N VAL A 38 4.98 -16.73 -9.62
CA VAL A 38 5.84 -17.02 -8.48
C VAL A 38 6.92 -17.99 -8.92
N THR A 39 8.17 -17.68 -8.61
CA THR A 39 9.30 -18.56 -8.84
C THR A 39 9.66 -19.29 -7.56
N ALA A 40 10.09 -20.53 -7.68
CA ALA A 40 10.63 -21.33 -6.60
C ALA A 40 11.72 -22.27 -7.15
N VAL A 41 12.40 -22.96 -6.26
CA VAL A 41 13.41 -23.95 -6.61
C VAL A 41 13.08 -25.27 -5.92
N MET A 42 13.23 -26.38 -6.62
CA MET A 42 13.09 -27.70 -6.03
C MET A 42 14.27 -27.99 -5.09
N GLN A 43 14.00 -28.27 -3.83
CA GLN A 43 15.03 -28.39 -2.79
C GLN A 43 16.07 -29.48 -3.08
N ALA A 44 15.69 -30.58 -3.73
CA ALA A 44 16.58 -31.72 -3.95
C ALA A 44 17.23 -31.74 -5.34
N SER A 45 16.57 -31.22 -6.38
CA SER A 45 17.15 -31.16 -7.74
C SER A 45 17.77 -29.80 -8.08
N ASN A 46 17.50 -28.76 -7.29
CA ASN A 46 17.82 -27.37 -7.59
C ASN A 46 17.20 -26.86 -8.91
N ASN A 47 16.17 -27.54 -9.42
CA ASN A 47 15.49 -27.16 -10.65
C ASN A 47 14.57 -25.94 -10.38
N PRO A 48 14.64 -24.89 -11.22
CA PRO A 48 13.72 -23.78 -11.14
C PRO A 48 12.31 -24.22 -11.48
N VAL A 49 11.36 -23.65 -10.76
CA VAL A 49 9.94 -23.87 -10.95
C VAL A 49 9.25 -22.53 -11.04
N VAL A 50 8.45 -22.36 -12.08
CA VAL A 50 7.59 -21.19 -12.27
C VAL A 50 6.15 -21.63 -12.03
N LEU A 51 5.51 -20.99 -11.07
CA LEU A 51 4.10 -21.16 -10.77
C LEU A 51 3.33 -19.99 -11.39
N MET A 52 2.31 -20.33 -12.16
CA MET A 52 1.39 -19.40 -12.80
C MET A 52 0.02 -19.61 -12.17
N LEU A 53 -0.29 -18.79 -11.18
CA LEU A 53 -1.51 -18.85 -10.39
C LEU A 53 -2.56 -17.97 -11.03
N THR A 54 -3.65 -18.54 -11.53
CA THR A 54 -4.87 -17.82 -11.91
C THR A 54 -5.89 -17.96 -10.77
N PRO A 55 -6.99 -17.18 -10.75
CA PRO A 55 -8.00 -17.31 -9.70
C PRO A 55 -8.60 -18.72 -9.56
N THR A 56 -8.58 -19.51 -10.64
CA THR A 56 -9.20 -20.84 -10.68
C THR A 56 -8.20 -21.98 -10.75
N ASN A 57 -6.96 -21.74 -11.20
CA ASN A 57 -5.99 -22.79 -11.49
C ASN A 57 -4.57 -22.37 -11.07
N ILE A 58 -3.78 -23.34 -10.60
CA ILE A 58 -2.34 -23.17 -10.39
C ILE A 58 -1.63 -24.05 -11.43
N TYR A 59 -0.91 -23.42 -12.35
CA TYR A 59 -0.05 -24.12 -13.30
C TYR A 59 1.38 -24.11 -12.82
N LEU A 60 2.10 -25.20 -13.06
CA LEU A 60 3.48 -25.37 -12.61
C LEU A 60 4.35 -25.77 -13.79
N GLN A 61 5.42 -25.00 -14.01
CA GLN A 61 6.38 -25.22 -15.08
C GLN A 61 7.77 -25.43 -14.47
N GLU A 62 8.25 -26.67 -14.51
CA GLU A 62 9.63 -27.01 -14.16
C GLU A 62 10.56 -26.66 -15.33
N ILE A 63 11.61 -25.90 -15.06
CA ILE A 63 12.61 -25.53 -16.06
C ILE A 63 13.78 -26.50 -15.97
N LYS A 64 13.86 -27.41 -16.94
CA LYS A 64 14.97 -28.37 -17.05
C LYS A 64 16.15 -27.70 -17.76
N VAL A 65 17.17 -27.35 -16.99
CA VAL A 65 18.37 -26.71 -17.51
C VAL A 65 19.26 -27.73 -18.23
N VAL A 66 19.67 -27.41 -19.46
CA VAL A 66 20.54 -28.28 -20.29
C VAL A 66 21.89 -27.60 -20.50
N PRO A 67 23.03 -28.23 -20.16
CA PRO A 67 23.17 -29.59 -19.61
C PRO A 67 22.73 -29.67 -18.13
N ALA A 68 22.21 -30.83 -17.71
CA ALA A 68 21.63 -31.07 -16.38
C ALA A 68 22.61 -30.91 -15.20
N LYS A 69 23.93 -30.77 -15.47
CA LYS A 69 24.96 -30.50 -14.46
C LYS A 69 25.17 -29.01 -14.19
N ALA A 70 24.56 -28.13 -14.99
CA ALA A 70 24.69 -26.69 -14.80
C ALA A 70 24.02 -26.28 -13.49
N LYS A 71 24.82 -25.77 -12.57
CA LYS A 71 24.35 -25.24 -11.29
C LYS A 71 23.89 -23.81 -11.47
N ILE A 72 22.76 -23.49 -10.85
CA ILE A 72 22.12 -22.19 -10.92
C ILE A 72 22.53 -21.41 -9.68
N THR A 73 23.10 -20.24 -9.88
CA THR A 73 23.46 -19.31 -8.80
C THR A 73 22.32 -18.36 -8.50
N ASP A 74 21.63 -17.89 -9.55
CA ASP A 74 20.55 -16.93 -9.42
C ASP A 74 19.48 -17.12 -10.52
N MET A 75 18.26 -16.69 -10.20
CA MET A 75 17.10 -16.75 -11.08
C MET A 75 16.28 -15.47 -10.92
N VAL A 76 15.98 -14.84 -12.06
CA VAL A 76 15.07 -13.69 -12.12
C VAL A 76 14.03 -13.93 -13.20
N ALA A 77 12.76 -13.71 -12.88
CA ALA A 77 11.71 -13.63 -13.88
C ALA A 77 11.43 -12.17 -14.22
N VAL A 78 11.20 -11.89 -15.50
CA VAL A 78 10.93 -10.52 -15.99
C VAL A 78 9.78 -10.54 -16.99
N ARG A 79 8.85 -9.62 -16.79
CA ARG A 79 7.85 -9.24 -17.79
C ARG A 79 8.44 -8.18 -18.73
N HIS A 80 8.33 -8.39 -20.03
CA HIS A 80 8.84 -7.46 -21.04
C HIS A 80 7.93 -7.40 -22.28
N TRP A 81 8.05 -6.32 -23.04
CA TRP A 81 7.36 -6.12 -24.30
C TRP A 81 8.17 -6.78 -25.42
N CYS A 82 7.56 -7.67 -26.20
CA CYS A 82 8.21 -8.36 -27.30
C CYS A 82 7.60 -7.95 -28.65
N GLY A 83 8.45 -7.44 -29.57
CA GLY A 83 8.07 -7.11 -30.94
C GLY A 83 7.30 -5.78 -31.11
N GLY A 84 7.15 -5.34 -32.36
CA GLY A 84 6.44 -4.10 -32.72
C GLY A 84 4.93 -4.12 -32.50
N GLY A 85 4.35 -5.27 -32.15
CA GLY A 85 2.91 -5.48 -31.94
C GLY A 85 2.41 -5.30 -30.49
N GLY A 86 3.30 -5.01 -29.54
CA GLY A 86 2.90 -4.71 -28.16
C GLY A 86 2.57 -5.92 -27.27
N GLU A 87 2.92 -7.13 -27.70
CA GLU A 87 2.67 -8.36 -26.94
C GLU A 87 3.57 -8.43 -25.71
N GLN A 88 2.98 -8.70 -24.54
CA GLN A 88 3.73 -8.93 -23.31
C GLN A 88 4.19 -10.37 -23.23
N LYS A 89 5.44 -10.59 -22.80
CA LYS A 89 5.98 -11.92 -22.53
C LYS A 89 6.70 -11.95 -21.19
N SER A 90 6.71 -13.13 -20.59
CA SER A 90 7.37 -13.41 -19.33
C SER A 90 8.54 -14.35 -19.59
N THR A 91 9.74 -13.93 -19.24
CA THR A 91 10.97 -14.70 -19.44
C THR A 91 11.67 -14.90 -18.11
N LEU A 92 12.11 -16.12 -17.87
CA LEU A 92 12.99 -16.50 -16.79
C LEU A 92 14.44 -16.40 -17.26
N ILE A 93 15.27 -15.69 -16.51
CA ILE A 93 16.69 -15.51 -16.74
C ILE A 93 17.42 -16.22 -15.62
N LEU A 94 18.25 -17.20 -15.99
CA LEU A 94 19.05 -17.99 -15.06
C LEU A 94 20.52 -17.62 -15.20
N LEU A 95 21.18 -17.36 -14.08
CA LEU A 95 22.63 -17.26 -13.99
C LEU A 95 23.18 -18.62 -13.53
N CYS A 96 24.09 -19.18 -14.31
CA CYS A 96 24.76 -20.43 -13.99
C CYS A 96 26.14 -20.17 -13.36
N GLU A 97 26.66 -21.11 -12.56
CA GLU A 97 28.00 -21.03 -11.95
C GLU A 97 29.14 -20.91 -12.97
N ASP A 98 28.94 -21.37 -14.20
CA ASP A 98 29.88 -21.23 -15.32
C ASP A 98 29.87 -19.82 -15.94
N GLY A 99 29.08 -18.90 -15.38
CA GLY A 99 28.89 -17.53 -15.88
C GLY A 99 27.91 -17.43 -17.06
N SER A 100 27.31 -18.53 -17.52
CA SER A 100 26.34 -18.50 -18.60
C SER A 100 24.99 -17.92 -18.15
N LEU A 101 24.42 -17.05 -18.98
CA LEU A 101 23.03 -16.58 -18.85
C LEU A 101 22.14 -17.40 -19.78
N ARG A 102 21.04 -17.93 -19.24
CA ARG A 102 20.08 -18.75 -20.00
C ARG A 102 18.68 -18.18 -19.85
N MET A 103 17.97 -18.07 -20.97
CA MET A 103 16.65 -17.45 -21.02
C MET A 103 15.59 -18.50 -21.39
N TYR A 104 14.54 -18.59 -20.59
CA TYR A 104 13.42 -19.51 -20.81
C TYR A 104 12.12 -18.73 -20.83
N ALA A 105 11.34 -18.88 -21.90
CA ALA A 105 10.01 -18.28 -21.95
C ALA A 105 9.05 -19.04 -21.01
N ALA A 106 8.34 -18.31 -20.16
CA ALA A 106 7.20 -18.87 -19.44
C ALA A 106 6.06 -19.18 -20.42
N SER A 107 5.22 -20.16 -20.11
CA SER A 107 4.11 -20.53 -20.98
C SER A 107 3.20 -19.33 -21.27
N ALA A 108 3.10 -18.94 -22.55
CA ALA A 108 2.30 -17.80 -22.98
C ALA A 108 0.81 -18.03 -22.69
N GLU A 109 0.32 -19.26 -22.85
CA GLU A 109 -1.08 -19.64 -22.59
C GLU A 109 -1.46 -19.43 -21.12
N HIS A 110 -0.58 -19.80 -20.19
CA HIS A 110 -0.86 -19.74 -18.75
C HIS A 110 -0.51 -18.38 -18.12
N THR A 111 0.29 -17.56 -18.79
CA THR A 111 0.57 -16.17 -18.37
C THR A 111 -0.37 -15.15 -18.98
N ALA A 112 -1.08 -15.49 -20.07
CA ALA A 112 -1.98 -14.60 -20.81
C ALA A 112 -3.02 -13.89 -19.93
N TYR A 113 -3.57 -14.57 -18.91
CA TYR A 113 -4.54 -13.99 -17.98
C TYR A 113 -4.00 -12.71 -17.30
N TRP A 114 -2.80 -12.78 -16.72
CA TRP A 114 -2.14 -11.66 -16.02
C TRP A 114 -1.42 -10.68 -16.95
N LEU A 115 -1.08 -11.14 -18.14
CA LEU A 115 -0.54 -10.30 -19.19
C LEU A 115 -1.62 -9.53 -19.94
N SER A 116 -2.90 -9.86 -19.70
CA SER A 116 -4.04 -9.20 -20.34
C SER A 116 -4.09 -7.70 -20.01
N PRO A 117 -4.56 -6.85 -20.94
CA PRO A 117 -4.70 -5.41 -20.69
C PRO A 117 -5.67 -5.07 -19.55
N ALA A 118 -6.58 -5.97 -19.20
CA ALA A 118 -7.56 -5.79 -18.12
C ALA A 118 -6.92 -5.94 -16.72
N ILE A 119 -5.81 -6.68 -16.61
CA ILE A 119 -5.16 -7.01 -15.35
C ILE A 119 -3.73 -6.44 -15.38
N GLN A 120 -3.63 -5.11 -15.33
CA GLN A 120 -2.34 -4.43 -15.27
C GLN A 120 -2.04 -3.97 -13.84
N PRO A 121 -0.83 -4.22 -13.31
CA PRO A 121 -0.39 -3.57 -12.09
C PRO A 121 -0.49 -2.05 -12.26
N THR A 122 -1.03 -1.37 -11.26
CA THR A 122 -1.19 0.10 -11.22
C THR A 122 0.12 0.88 -11.38
N HIS A 123 1.27 0.20 -11.30
CA HIS A 123 2.61 0.77 -11.42
C HIS A 123 3.43 0.30 -12.63
N ALA A 124 2.86 -0.48 -13.56
CA ALA A 124 3.57 -0.80 -14.80
C ALA A 124 3.65 0.47 -15.68
N PRO A 125 4.85 0.99 -16.00
CA PRO A 125 4.97 2.18 -16.83
C PRO A 125 4.39 1.89 -18.20
N ARG A 126 3.27 2.55 -18.55
CA ARG A 126 2.70 2.50 -19.89
C ARG A 126 3.67 3.12 -20.87
N ARG A 127 4.60 2.34 -21.44
CA ARG A 127 5.26 2.73 -22.70
C ARG A 127 4.26 2.49 -23.83
N ARG A 128 3.39 3.46 -24.08
CA ARG A 128 2.73 3.57 -25.39
C ARG A 128 3.85 3.67 -26.45
N PRO A 129 3.76 2.96 -27.59
CA PRO A 129 4.61 3.26 -28.73
C PRO A 129 4.31 4.70 -29.16
N ARG A 130 5.18 5.65 -28.82
CA ARG A 130 5.14 6.97 -29.43
C ARG A 130 5.72 6.82 -30.83
N LEU A 131 4.89 7.04 -31.83
CA LEU A 131 5.35 7.47 -33.14
C LEU A 131 6.33 8.64 -32.95
N LEU A 132 7.45 8.53 -33.67
CA LEU A 132 8.59 9.41 -33.63
C LEU A 132 8.15 10.85 -33.88
N THR A 133 8.08 11.65 -32.81
CA THR A 133 8.16 13.11 -32.92
C THR A 133 9.05 13.62 -31.80
N HIS A 134 10.15 14.18 -32.25
CA HIS A 134 11.19 14.92 -31.56
C HIS A 134 10.75 15.72 -30.30
N HIS A 135 11.64 15.71 -29.31
CA HIS A 135 11.76 16.64 -28.17
C HIS A 135 10.59 16.72 -27.17
N ALA A 136 10.70 16.05 -26.01
CA ALA A 136 10.14 16.55 -24.74
C ALA A 136 10.76 15.84 -23.53
N LYS A 137 11.24 16.67 -22.60
CA LYS A 137 11.93 16.38 -21.34
C LYS A 137 11.10 15.51 -20.38
N GLY A 138 11.81 14.80 -19.49
CA GLY A 138 11.23 13.95 -18.45
C GLY A 138 10.27 14.71 -17.53
N LYS A 139 9.13 14.09 -17.24
CA LYS A 139 8.22 14.57 -16.21
C LYS A 139 8.61 13.93 -14.89
N ALA A 140 9.04 14.76 -13.95
CA ALA A 140 8.89 14.50 -12.53
C ALA A 140 7.46 14.02 -12.27
N GLN A 141 7.32 12.99 -11.43
CA GLN A 141 6.03 12.41 -11.10
C GLN A 141 5.25 13.42 -10.24
N GLN A 142 4.63 14.38 -10.91
CA GLN A 142 3.53 15.17 -10.37
C GLN A 142 2.52 14.17 -9.81
N SER A 143 2.38 14.13 -8.49
CA SER A 143 1.23 13.51 -7.85
C SER A 143 0.02 14.36 -8.22
N ALA A 144 -0.53 14.12 -9.40
CA ALA A 144 -1.76 14.75 -9.83
C ALA A 144 -2.86 14.30 -8.86
N THR A 145 -3.29 15.21 -8.00
CA THR A 145 -4.52 15.08 -7.21
C THR A 145 -5.65 14.86 -8.20
N LYS A 146 -6.19 13.65 -8.28
CA LYS A 146 -7.36 13.38 -9.13
C LYS A 146 -8.54 14.06 -8.47
N SER A 147 -9.31 14.86 -9.20
CA SER A 147 -10.60 15.34 -8.72
C SER A 147 -11.63 14.24 -8.94
N ASN A 148 -12.51 14.03 -7.96
CA ASN A 148 -13.67 13.18 -8.17
C ASN A 148 -14.70 13.92 -9.06
N ALA A 149 -15.79 13.23 -9.44
CA ALA A 149 -16.85 13.81 -10.27
C ALA A 149 -17.54 15.06 -9.64
N SER A 150 -17.29 15.36 -8.35
CA SER A 150 -17.79 16.53 -7.64
C SER A 150 -16.73 17.63 -7.43
N GLY A 151 -15.55 17.53 -8.05
CA GLY A 151 -14.48 18.53 -7.94
C GLY A 151 -13.68 18.51 -6.63
N ALA A 152 -13.93 17.56 -5.73
CA ALA A 152 -13.18 17.43 -4.48
C ALA A 152 -11.84 16.70 -4.73
N PRO A 153 -10.75 17.13 -4.06
CA PRO A 153 -9.45 16.50 -4.20
C PRO A 153 -9.45 15.07 -3.63
N GLN A 154 -8.97 14.11 -4.42
CA GLN A 154 -8.80 12.72 -4.00
C GLN A 154 -7.35 12.45 -3.61
N PHE A 155 -7.17 11.88 -2.43
CA PHE A 155 -5.86 11.53 -1.89
C PHE A 155 -5.67 10.01 -1.84
N PRO A 156 -4.44 9.51 -2.06
CA PRO A 156 -4.10 8.11 -1.82
C PRO A 156 -4.31 7.72 -0.34
N ILE A 157 -4.69 6.47 -0.09
CA ILE A 157 -4.91 5.97 1.28
C ILE A 157 -3.63 5.91 2.12
N ASP A 158 -2.49 5.78 1.44
CA ASP A 158 -1.12 5.77 1.95
C ASP A 158 -0.47 7.16 1.95
N PHE A 159 -1.24 8.24 1.81
CA PHE A 159 -0.72 9.61 1.74
C PHE A 159 0.22 9.94 2.90
N PHE A 160 -0.18 9.59 4.12
CA PHE A 160 0.59 9.88 5.34
C PHE A 160 1.81 8.95 5.53
N GLU A 161 1.90 7.82 4.81
CA GLU A 161 3.09 6.95 4.87
C GLU A 161 4.31 7.58 4.19
N HIS A 162 4.05 8.52 3.28
CA HIS A 162 5.07 9.28 2.57
C HIS A 162 5.43 10.61 3.25
N CYS A 163 4.85 10.90 4.42
CA CYS A 163 5.06 12.14 5.17
C CYS A 163 5.71 11.84 6.53
N ALA A 164 6.57 12.74 7.01
CA ALA A 164 7.16 12.67 8.33
C ALA A 164 6.41 13.59 9.31
N ALA A 165 6.28 13.18 10.57
CA ALA A 165 5.74 14.04 11.60
C ALA A 165 6.72 15.20 11.89
N MET A 166 6.22 16.43 11.92
CA MET A 166 7.02 17.63 12.16
C MET A 166 7.07 17.95 13.65
N THR A 167 8.27 18.20 14.17
CA THR A 167 8.50 18.54 15.59
C THR A 167 8.77 20.03 15.81
N ASP A 168 9.37 20.68 14.81
CA ASP A 168 9.78 22.09 14.84
C ASP A 168 8.64 23.00 14.35
N ILE A 169 7.50 22.83 15.02
CA ILE A 169 6.29 23.61 14.83
C ILE A 169 5.89 24.30 16.14
N GLU A 170 5.21 25.43 15.99
CA GLU A 170 4.62 26.19 17.09
C GLU A 170 3.12 26.31 16.90
N PHE A 171 2.35 25.92 17.92
CA PHE A 171 0.89 26.03 17.93
C PHE A 171 0.47 27.32 18.63
N GLY A 172 -0.46 28.05 18.04
CA GLY A 172 -0.98 29.30 18.56
C GLY A 172 -2.34 29.64 17.97
N GLY A 173 -2.56 30.93 17.73
CA GLY A 173 -3.85 31.51 17.33
C GLY A 173 -4.49 32.28 18.48
N ASN A 174 -5.12 33.41 18.16
CA ASN A 174 -5.67 34.36 19.14
C ASN A 174 -6.60 33.67 20.16
N ASP A 175 -7.36 32.67 19.71
CA ASP A 175 -8.38 32.03 20.54
C ASP A 175 -7.79 31.12 21.61
N LEU A 176 -6.74 30.38 21.28
CA LEU A 176 -6.05 29.51 22.23
C LEU A 176 -5.06 30.30 23.10
N LEU A 177 -4.44 31.34 22.54
CA LEU A 177 -3.44 32.16 23.23
C LEU A 177 -4.01 33.00 24.37
N GLN A 178 -5.33 33.19 24.42
CA GLN A 178 -6.02 33.82 25.55
C GLN A 178 -6.08 32.93 26.79
N VAL A 179 -5.98 31.60 26.62
CA VAL A 179 -6.14 30.61 27.70
C VAL A 179 -4.82 29.91 28.02
N TYR A 180 -4.00 29.67 27.00
CA TYR A 180 -2.74 28.93 27.10
C TYR A 180 -1.62 29.69 26.39
N ASN A 181 -0.38 29.59 26.85
CA ASN A 181 0.76 30.01 26.04
C ASN A 181 1.16 28.92 25.02
N THR A 182 2.00 29.27 24.03
CA THR A 182 2.49 28.36 22.98
C THR A 182 3.07 27.04 23.53
N ALA A 183 3.85 27.11 24.62
CA ALA A 183 4.47 25.95 25.24
C ALA A 183 3.42 25.02 25.89
N GLN A 184 2.41 25.58 26.55
CA GLN A 184 1.30 24.84 27.14
C GLN A 184 0.44 24.17 26.09
N ILE A 185 0.13 24.85 24.98
CA ILE A 185 -0.60 24.27 23.85
C ILE A 185 0.17 23.06 23.30
N LYS A 186 1.47 23.25 23.01
CA LYS A 186 2.33 22.18 22.49
C LYS A 186 2.43 21.01 23.46
N HIS A 187 2.57 21.25 24.76
CA HIS A 187 2.63 20.18 25.76
C HIS A 187 1.31 19.41 25.86
N ARG A 188 0.17 20.10 25.90
CA ARG A 188 -1.16 19.48 25.97
C ARG A 188 -1.45 18.62 24.74
N LEU A 189 -1.19 19.12 23.54
CA LEU A 189 -1.44 18.38 22.30
C LEU A 189 -0.51 17.19 22.08
N ASN A 190 0.68 17.18 22.70
CA ASN A 190 1.65 16.07 22.60
C ASN A 190 1.56 15.05 23.74
N THR A 191 0.83 15.36 24.82
CA THR A 191 0.73 14.48 25.99
C THR A 191 -0.61 13.75 25.97
N THR A 192 -0.54 12.41 25.86
CA THR A 192 -1.73 11.56 25.89
C THR A 192 -2.59 11.83 27.12
N GLY A 193 -3.88 12.04 26.93
CA GLY A 193 -4.84 12.31 28.01
C GLY A 193 -5.00 13.80 28.35
N LEU A 194 -4.15 14.68 27.82
CA LEU A 194 -4.38 16.12 27.84
C LEU A 194 -5.11 16.58 26.58
N TYR A 195 -5.62 17.81 26.63
CA TYR A 195 -6.41 18.44 25.58
C TYR A 195 -6.34 19.96 25.70
N VAL A 196 -6.68 20.64 24.61
CA VAL A 196 -6.91 22.09 24.58
C VAL A 196 -8.40 22.38 24.52
N VAL A 197 -8.80 23.49 25.14
CA VAL A 197 -10.19 23.93 25.24
C VAL A 197 -10.32 25.32 24.66
N SER A 198 -11.41 25.56 23.94
CA SER A 198 -11.90 26.91 23.64
C SER A 198 -13.35 27.04 24.10
N THR A 199 -13.71 28.21 24.61
CA THR A 199 -15.07 28.56 25.07
C THR A 199 -15.81 29.46 24.06
N LYS A 200 -15.32 29.51 22.81
CA LYS A 200 -15.99 30.25 21.74
C LYS A 200 -17.15 29.45 21.17
N MET A 201 -18.34 30.04 21.25
CA MET A 201 -19.60 29.46 20.75
C MET A 201 -19.59 29.14 19.25
N SER A 202 -18.74 29.82 18.45
CA SER A 202 -18.59 29.60 17.01
C SER A 202 -17.52 28.58 16.63
N GLY A 203 -16.91 27.90 17.61
CA GLY A 203 -15.64 27.19 17.41
C GLY A 203 -14.45 28.15 17.49
N PHE A 204 -13.26 27.68 17.08
CA PHE A 204 -12.02 28.43 17.25
C PHE A 204 -11.01 28.19 16.14
N THR A 205 -10.10 29.15 15.98
CA THR A 205 -9.00 29.07 15.03
C THR A 205 -7.69 28.74 15.75
N MET A 206 -6.97 27.77 15.19
CA MET A 206 -5.62 27.42 15.60
C MET A 206 -4.64 27.75 14.48
N GLU A 207 -3.52 28.34 14.84
CA GLU A 207 -2.44 28.65 13.92
C GLU A 207 -1.25 27.73 14.20
N VAL A 208 -0.63 27.23 13.13
CA VAL A 208 0.57 26.41 13.20
C VAL A 208 1.65 27.16 12.43
N VAL A 209 2.71 27.56 13.11
CA VAL A 209 3.90 28.16 12.50
C VAL A 209 4.94 27.09 12.30
N ASN A 210 5.43 26.96 11.07
CA ASN A 210 6.53 26.07 10.72
C ASN A 210 7.86 26.83 10.88
N SER A 211 8.71 26.35 11.79
CA SER A 211 10.03 26.92 12.03
C SER A 211 11.13 26.20 11.26
N ASP A 212 10.83 25.05 10.63
CA ASP A 212 11.78 24.31 9.80
C ASP A 212 11.74 24.78 8.34
N PRO A 213 12.78 25.48 7.85
CA PRO A 213 12.81 26.00 6.49
C PRO A 213 12.93 24.89 5.42
N ASN A 214 13.33 23.68 5.80
CA ASN A 214 13.57 22.56 4.88
C ASN A 214 12.33 21.70 4.66
N MET A 215 11.34 21.81 5.54
CA MET A 215 10.13 21.00 5.53
C MET A 215 8.93 21.83 5.09
N VAL A 216 7.97 21.16 4.44
CA VAL A 216 6.70 21.73 3.98
C VAL A 216 5.57 20.97 4.63
N ILE A 217 4.62 21.70 5.22
CA ILE A 217 3.41 21.10 5.77
C ILE A 217 2.58 20.49 4.63
N CYS A 218 2.31 19.18 4.72
CA CYS A 218 1.57 18.41 3.72
C CYS A 218 0.26 17.81 4.27
N GLY A 219 0.07 17.76 5.58
CA GLY A 219 -1.11 17.12 6.16
C GLY A 219 -1.21 17.30 7.67
N ILE A 220 -2.40 17.07 8.18
CA ILE A 220 -2.73 17.20 9.60
C ILE A 220 -3.44 15.92 10.04
N ARG A 221 -3.13 15.45 11.25
CA ARG A 221 -3.94 14.45 11.94
C ARG A 221 -4.50 15.04 13.23
N VAL A 222 -5.80 14.90 13.45
CA VAL A 222 -6.48 15.42 14.63
C VAL A 222 -7.11 14.27 15.41
N LEU A 223 -6.81 14.15 16.70
CA LEU A 223 -7.47 13.24 17.62
C LEU A 223 -8.58 13.98 18.35
N LEU A 224 -9.79 13.42 18.32
CA LEU A 224 -10.97 13.94 19.00
C LEU A 224 -11.69 12.83 19.75
N GLY A 225 -12.41 13.20 20.81
CA GLY A 225 -13.37 12.34 21.51
C GLY A 225 -12.80 11.55 22.68
N SER A 226 -11.62 11.89 23.20
CA SER A 226 -11.02 11.20 24.34
C SER A 226 -11.62 11.64 25.68
N GLN A 227 -12.08 12.88 25.78
CA GLN A 227 -12.70 13.43 27.00
C GLN A 227 -14.23 13.31 26.95
N ASP A 228 -14.83 14.06 26.03
CA ASP A 228 -16.28 14.10 25.83
C ASP A 228 -16.56 14.32 24.34
N ILE A 229 -17.45 13.49 23.81
CA ILE A 229 -17.87 13.52 22.41
C ILE A 229 -18.70 14.77 22.12
N ALA A 230 -19.54 15.22 23.06
CA ALA A 230 -20.40 16.40 22.88
C ALA A 230 -19.57 17.68 22.70
N ARG A 231 -18.37 17.72 23.29
CA ARG A 231 -17.42 18.83 23.23
C ARG A 231 -16.47 18.77 22.05
N THR A 232 -16.57 17.76 21.18
CA THR A 232 -15.74 17.72 19.97
C THR A 232 -16.24 18.71 18.92
N PRO A 233 -15.36 19.31 18.11
CA PRO A 233 -15.78 20.16 17.00
C PRO A 233 -16.63 19.34 16.01
N SER A 234 -17.63 19.98 15.41
CA SER A 234 -18.51 19.36 14.39
C SER A 234 -17.82 19.15 13.04
N TYR A 235 -16.86 20.02 12.71
CA TYR A 235 -15.99 19.88 11.54
C TYR A 235 -14.62 20.50 11.78
N VAL A 236 -13.66 20.13 10.94
CA VAL A 236 -12.36 20.79 10.81
C VAL A 236 -12.27 21.38 9.42
N GLU A 237 -11.94 22.66 9.31
CA GLU A 237 -11.84 23.37 8.04
C GLU A 237 -10.43 23.90 7.81
N VAL A 238 -9.92 23.64 6.61
CA VAL A 238 -8.58 24.05 6.16
C VAL A 238 -8.69 24.53 4.71
N TYR A 239 -8.26 25.77 4.43
CA TYR A 239 -8.36 26.43 3.11
C TYR A 239 -9.74 26.32 2.44
N GLY A 240 -10.82 26.45 3.22
CA GLY A 240 -12.21 26.36 2.71
C GLY A 240 -12.73 24.94 2.50
N ARG A 241 -11.91 23.90 2.74
CA ARG A 241 -12.37 22.50 2.76
C ARG A 241 -12.82 22.14 4.17
N SER A 242 -14.11 21.85 4.34
CA SER A 242 -14.69 21.40 5.60
C SER A 242 -14.77 19.86 5.66
N ILE A 243 -14.12 19.27 6.67
CA ILE A 243 -14.12 17.83 6.96
C ILE A 243 -14.98 17.60 8.19
N GLN A 244 -16.13 16.95 8.01
CA GLN A 244 -17.06 16.65 9.10
C GLN A 244 -16.43 15.66 10.10
N THR A 245 -16.46 16.00 11.38
CA THR A 245 -15.87 15.21 12.46
C THR A 245 -16.95 14.50 13.26
N VAL A 246 -17.51 13.45 12.66
CA VAL A 246 -18.47 12.57 13.35
C VAL A 246 -17.72 11.64 14.30
N VAL A 247 -17.81 11.94 15.60
CA VAL A 247 -17.16 11.21 16.67
C VAL A 247 -18.22 10.39 17.43
N LEU A 248 -18.06 9.07 17.47
CA LEU A 248 -18.85 8.16 18.34
C LEU A 248 -17.99 7.50 19.43
N ARG A 249 -16.67 7.57 19.24
CA ARG A 249 -15.60 7.15 20.14
C ARG A 249 -14.34 7.88 19.69
N ASN A 250 -13.33 7.96 20.54
CA ASN A 250 -12.08 8.61 20.17
C ASN A 250 -11.50 8.04 18.86
N ARG A 251 -11.03 8.94 18.00
CA ARG A 251 -10.44 8.57 16.70
C ARG A 251 -9.59 9.68 16.12
N TRP A 252 -8.64 9.27 15.30
CA TRP A 252 -7.88 10.18 14.45
C TRP A 252 -8.64 10.50 13.17
N PHE A 253 -8.54 11.76 12.75
CA PHE A 253 -9.00 12.28 11.47
C PHE A 253 -7.79 12.71 10.66
N ASP A 254 -7.65 12.12 9.48
CA ASP A 254 -6.55 12.34 8.55
C ASP A 254 -6.97 13.39 7.53
N ILE A 255 -6.31 14.55 7.55
CA ILE A 255 -6.62 15.71 6.70
C ILE A 255 -5.39 16.00 5.83
N PRO A 256 -5.28 15.34 4.67
CA PRO A 256 -4.20 15.61 3.72
C PRO A 256 -4.41 16.98 3.05
N LEU A 257 -3.32 17.71 2.81
CA LEU A 257 -3.32 18.95 2.05
C LEU A 257 -3.02 18.67 0.58
N THR A 258 -3.65 19.45 -0.29
CA THR A 258 -3.29 19.52 -1.71
C THR A 258 -1.91 20.17 -1.87
N ARG A 259 -1.34 20.08 -3.07
CA ARG A 259 -0.05 20.72 -3.36
C ARG A 259 -0.14 22.23 -3.17
N GLU A 260 -1.22 22.83 -3.66
CA GLU A 260 -1.49 24.26 -3.62
C GLU A 260 -1.64 24.76 -2.18
N GLU A 261 -2.36 24.02 -1.34
CA GLU A 261 -2.52 24.32 0.08
C GLU A 261 -1.20 24.16 0.85
N SER A 262 -0.41 23.14 0.52
CA SER A 262 0.90 22.90 1.15
C SER A 262 1.88 24.04 0.82
N LEU A 263 1.88 24.53 -0.43
CA LEU A 263 2.66 25.70 -0.84
C LEU A 263 2.23 26.98 -0.08
N GLN A 264 0.92 27.17 0.14
CA GLN A 264 0.40 28.28 0.93
C GLN A 264 0.68 28.14 2.43
N SER A 265 0.96 26.93 2.90
CA SER A 265 1.20 26.58 4.30
C SER A 265 2.68 26.61 4.71
N ASP A 266 3.60 27.05 3.84
CA ASP A 266 5.06 26.94 4.06
C ASP A 266 5.49 27.42 5.45
N LYS A 267 5.03 28.62 5.81
CA LYS A 267 5.39 29.29 7.08
C LYS A 267 4.28 29.19 8.12
N LYS A 268 3.03 29.24 7.68
CA LYS A 268 1.86 29.32 8.56
C LYS A 268 0.69 28.58 7.95
N LEU A 269 0.15 27.65 8.72
CA LEU A 269 -1.09 26.93 8.44
C LEU A 269 -2.16 27.39 9.43
N VAL A 270 -3.38 27.63 8.92
CA VAL A 270 -4.54 28.01 9.72
C VAL A 270 -5.56 26.88 9.68
N ILE A 271 -5.98 26.43 10.87
CA ILE A 271 -6.94 25.34 11.06
C ILE A 271 -8.13 25.90 11.82
N ASN A 272 -9.32 25.79 11.23
CA ASN A 272 -10.56 26.22 11.87
C ASN A 272 -11.29 24.99 12.42
N PHE A 273 -11.61 25.02 13.70
CA PHE A 273 -12.44 24.02 14.35
C PHE A 273 -13.86 24.58 14.48
N GLY A 274 -14.83 23.87 13.92
CA GLY A 274 -16.23 24.23 14.02
C GLY A 274 -16.77 24.13 15.46
N PRO A 275 -17.97 24.67 15.71
CA PRO A 275 -18.59 24.63 17.04
C PRO A 275 -18.87 23.18 17.47
N SER A 276 -18.83 22.94 18.78
CA SER A 276 -19.26 21.68 19.40
C SER A 276 -20.78 21.65 19.62
N GLN A 277 -21.29 20.51 20.09
CA GLN A 277 -22.70 20.34 20.48
C GLN A 277 -22.93 20.67 21.97
N ASP A 278 -21.88 21.12 22.67
CA ASP A 278 -21.95 21.47 24.08
C ASP A 278 -22.72 22.79 24.25
N PRO A 279 -23.73 22.83 25.14
CA PRO A 279 -24.59 24.00 25.31
C PRO A 279 -23.85 25.23 25.87
N ASP A 280 -22.71 25.03 26.54
CA ASP A 280 -21.86 26.12 27.03
C ASP A 280 -20.86 26.60 25.96
N GLY A 281 -20.89 26.04 24.75
CA GLY A 281 -20.02 26.40 23.64
C GLY A 281 -18.57 25.91 23.82
N VAL A 282 -18.35 24.90 24.66
CA VAL A 282 -17.01 24.40 24.95
C VAL A 282 -16.57 23.41 23.87
N THR A 283 -15.50 23.76 23.16
CA THR A 283 -14.89 22.90 22.13
C THR A 283 -13.54 22.38 22.60
N MET A 284 -13.33 21.06 22.49
CA MET A 284 -12.15 20.34 22.95
C MET A 284 -11.45 19.63 21.80
N VAL A 285 -10.11 19.72 21.76
CA VAL A 285 -9.25 18.99 20.83
C VAL A 285 -8.16 18.26 21.61
N ASP A 286 -8.05 16.94 21.43
CA ASP A 286 -7.15 16.11 22.24
C ASP A 286 -5.70 16.21 21.74
N SER A 287 -5.48 16.01 20.45
CA SER A 287 -4.13 16.03 19.87
C SER A 287 -4.16 16.47 18.41
N VAL A 288 -3.12 17.19 18.00
CA VAL A 288 -2.93 17.62 16.61
C VAL A 288 -1.50 17.31 16.23
N LYS A 289 -1.33 16.51 15.17
CA LYS A 289 -0.02 16.17 14.60
C LYS A 289 0.08 16.74 13.20
N ILE A 290 1.18 17.44 12.93
CA ILE A 290 1.46 18.02 11.63
C ILE A 290 2.44 17.11 10.92
N TYR A 291 2.16 16.87 9.64
CA TYR A 291 2.96 16.02 8.79
C TYR A 291 3.46 16.83 7.61
N GLY A 292 4.72 16.59 7.23
CA GLY A 292 5.37 17.30 6.15
C GLY A 292 6.34 16.43 5.37
N LYS A 293 6.91 17.04 4.33
CA LYS A 293 7.96 16.45 3.50
C LYS A 293 9.09 17.45 3.32
N ASN A 294 10.29 16.96 3.06
CA ASN A 294 11.39 17.82 2.65
C ASN A 294 11.02 18.56 1.35
N LYS A 295 11.42 19.81 1.22
CA LYS A 295 11.17 20.66 0.03
C LYS A 295 11.60 19.98 -1.27
N GLU A 296 12.75 19.31 -1.27
CA GLU A 296 13.24 18.52 -2.41
C GLU A 296 12.28 17.38 -2.78
N GLN A 297 11.83 16.61 -1.79
CA GLN A 297 10.91 15.48 -2.00
C GLN A 297 9.50 15.93 -2.39
N PHE A 298 9.09 17.11 -1.93
CA PHE A 298 7.83 17.76 -2.32
C PHE A 298 7.90 18.32 -3.76
N GLY A 299 9.10 18.62 -4.24
CA GLY A 299 9.35 19.33 -5.50
C GLY A 299 9.03 20.81 -5.35
N TRP A 300 9.62 21.46 -4.35
CA TRP A 300 9.46 22.89 -4.12
C TRP A 300 9.86 23.67 -5.37
N PRO A 301 9.08 24.67 -5.80
CA PRO A 301 9.48 25.53 -6.90
C PRO A 301 10.75 26.29 -6.49
N ASP A 302 11.87 26.05 -7.17
CA ASP A 302 13.09 26.81 -6.95
C ASP A 302 12.81 28.28 -7.29
N GLU A 303 13.16 29.21 -6.39
CA GLU A 303 12.90 30.65 -6.51
C GLU A 303 13.64 31.33 -7.69
N ASN A 304 14.32 30.59 -8.56
CA ASN A 304 15.18 31.15 -9.61
C ASN A 304 14.89 30.67 -11.05
N GLU A 305 13.70 30.13 -11.34
CA GLU A 305 13.24 29.92 -12.72
C GLU A 305 12.29 31.06 -13.15
N ASP A 306 12.85 32.09 -13.77
CA ASP A 306 12.19 32.75 -14.91
C ASP A 306 11.87 31.62 -15.93
N PRO A 307 10.71 31.60 -16.62
CA PRO A 307 10.12 30.40 -17.22
C PRO A 307 10.80 29.93 -18.53
N SER A 308 12.12 30.09 -18.65
CA SER A 308 12.89 29.60 -19.78
C SER A 308 14.26 29.03 -19.36
N ALA A 309 14.47 27.78 -19.75
CA ALA A 309 15.74 27.09 -19.98
C ALA A 309 16.12 25.98 -18.98
N CYS A 310 16.39 24.81 -19.56
CA CYS A 310 16.99 23.69 -18.86
C CYS A 310 18.51 23.78 -18.86
N PRO A 311 19.15 22.98 -18.00
CA PRO A 311 20.23 22.15 -18.52
C PRO A 311 20.27 20.70 -17.99
N SER A 312 20.81 19.86 -18.85
CA SER A 312 21.29 18.50 -18.60
C SER A 312 22.58 18.51 -17.79
N SER A 313 22.77 17.54 -16.89
CA SER A 313 24.05 16.82 -16.72
C SER A 313 23.85 15.58 -15.86
N SER A 314 24.10 14.43 -16.47
CA SER A 314 24.17 13.11 -15.88
C SER A 314 25.51 12.87 -15.17
N LYS A 315 25.48 12.37 -13.92
CA LYS A 315 26.47 11.40 -13.40
C LYS A 315 25.83 10.41 -12.43
N ILE A 316 26.26 9.17 -12.58
CA ILE A 316 25.83 7.93 -11.94
C ILE A 316 26.60 7.72 -10.63
N ALA A 317 25.92 7.16 -9.61
CA ALA A 317 26.37 6.22 -8.57
C ALA A 317 25.51 6.44 -7.31
N GLN A 318 25.26 5.54 -6.37
CA GLN A 318 25.28 4.09 -6.20
C GLN A 318 24.79 3.90 -4.74
N GLU A 319 24.22 2.74 -4.43
CA GLU A 319 23.57 2.39 -3.16
C GLU A 319 24.39 2.71 -1.89
N ALA A 320 23.70 3.08 -0.81
CA ALA A 320 24.17 2.83 0.55
C ALA A 320 22.99 2.59 1.51
N ASP A 321 22.97 1.37 2.05
CA ASP A 321 22.17 0.87 3.16
C ASP A 321 22.42 1.66 4.45
N GLY A 322 21.37 1.87 5.25
CA GLY A 322 21.43 2.67 6.47
C GLY A 322 20.26 2.35 7.41
N GLY A 323 20.49 1.40 8.32
CA GLY A 323 19.49 0.83 9.21
C GLY A 323 18.86 1.81 10.20
N SER A 324 17.53 1.72 10.31
CA SER A 324 16.78 1.87 11.56
C SER A 324 15.88 0.65 11.68
N GLY A 325 15.54 0.22 12.91
CA GLY A 325 14.92 -1.07 13.27
C GLY A 325 13.56 -1.40 12.64
N ALA A 326 13.53 -1.48 11.32
CA ALA A 326 12.38 -1.84 10.51
C ALA A 326 12.01 -3.28 10.81
N TRP A 327 10.74 -3.49 11.14
CA TRP A 327 10.14 -4.80 11.04
C TRP A 327 10.42 -5.34 9.64
N LYS A 328 11.25 -6.38 9.55
CA LYS A 328 11.58 -7.08 8.30
C LYS A 328 10.63 -8.27 8.20
N PRO A 329 9.49 -8.15 7.50
CA PRO A 329 8.58 -9.28 7.33
C PRO A 329 9.33 -10.43 6.64
N SER A 330 9.10 -11.64 7.14
CA SER A 330 9.66 -12.84 6.52
C SER A 330 9.23 -12.94 5.05
N SER A 331 9.98 -13.65 4.22
CA SER A 331 9.60 -13.85 2.81
C SER A 331 8.20 -14.49 2.68
N LEU A 332 7.79 -15.29 3.67
CA LEU A 332 6.45 -15.88 3.75
C LEU A 332 5.36 -14.84 4.08
N GLU A 333 5.63 -13.91 5.00
CA GLU A 333 4.68 -12.84 5.32
C GLU A 333 4.53 -11.86 4.15
N ARG A 334 5.62 -11.54 3.45
CA ARG A 334 5.58 -10.72 2.23
C ARG A 334 4.71 -11.37 1.15
N LEU A 335 4.89 -12.67 0.92
CA LEU A 335 4.07 -13.47 0.01
C LEU A 335 2.59 -13.48 0.42
N ALA A 336 2.30 -13.68 1.71
CA ALA A 336 0.92 -13.73 2.20
C ALA A 336 0.21 -12.37 2.07
N CYS A 337 0.92 -11.26 2.34
CA CYS A 337 0.40 -9.91 2.13
C CYS A 337 0.11 -9.61 0.65
N ALA A 338 1.03 -9.97 -0.24
CA ALA A 338 0.86 -9.77 -1.69
C ALA A 338 -0.28 -10.63 -2.26
N ALA A 339 -0.45 -11.86 -1.79
CA ALA A 339 -1.56 -12.72 -2.19
C ALA A 339 -2.92 -12.16 -1.76
N LEU A 340 -3.04 -11.61 -0.54
CA LEU A 340 -4.26 -10.97 -0.06
C LEU A 340 -4.58 -9.69 -0.85
N GLU A 341 -3.55 -8.92 -1.20
CA GLU A 341 -3.68 -7.72 -2.03
C GLU A 341 -4.11 -8.05 -3.47
N ALA A 342 -3.60 -9.14 -4.06
CA ALA A 342 -4.02 -9.61 -5.38
C ALA A 342 -5.49 -10.08 -5.39
N LEU A 343 -5.93 -10.76 -4.33
CA LEU A 343 -7.33 -11.17 -4.16
C LEU A 343 -8.25 -9.95 -3.97
N GLU A 344 -7.79 -8.93 -3.25
CA GLU A 344 -8.53 -7.68 -3.03
C GLU A 344 -8.78 -6.94 -4.35
N LEU A 345 -7.73 -6.81 -5.16
CA LEU A 345 -7.81 -6.21 -6.49
C LEU A 345 -8.72 -7.02 -7.44
N GLY A 346 -8.73 -8.35 -7.31
CA GLY A 346 -9.61 -9.24 -8.05
C GLY A 346 -11.08 -9.11 -7.65
N ALA A 347 -11.36 -8.84 -6.37
CA ALA A 347 -12.72 -8.63 -5.85
C ALA A 347 -13.35 -7.32 -6.33
N GLY A 348 -12.54 -6.26 -6.51
CA GLY A 348 -13.00 -4.95 -6.99
C GLY A 348 -13.20 -4.85 -8.51
N ALA A 349 -12.65 -5.79 -9.28
CA ALA A 349 -12.87 -5.89 -10.72
C ALA A 349 -14.15 -6.68 -10.98
N GLY A 350 -15.24 -6.00 -11.36
CA GLY A 350 -16.53 -6.62 -11.64
C GLY A 350 -16.42 -7.79 -12.64
N ALA A 351 -16.39 -9.01 -12.11
CA ALA A 351 -16.26 -10.24 -12.88
C ALA A 351 -17.64 -10.88 -13.09
N SER A 352 -17.80 -11.49 -14.27
CA SER A 352 -18.95 -12.32 -14.65
C SER A 352 -19.38 -13.29 -13.53
N ALA A 353 -20.69 -13.34 -13.31
CA ALA A 353 -21.36 -13.75 -12.08
C ALA A 353 -21.20 -15.22 -11.62
N SER A 354 -20.46 -16.08 -12.32
CA SER A 354 -20.31 -17.50 -11.96
C SER A 354 -18.92 -17.90 -11.48
N ALA A 355 -17.84 -17.25 -11.94
CA ALA A 355 -16.46 -17.57 -11.51
C ALA A 355 -15.98 -16.70 -10.33
N ALA A 356 -16.56 -15.51 -10.16
CA ALA A 356 -16.24 -14.58 -9.09
C ALA A 356 -16.67 -15.09 -7.69
N VAL A 357 -17.74 -15.88 -7.63
CA VAL A 357 -18.36 -16.34 -6.37
C VAL A 357 -17.45 -17.33 -5.63
N GLY A 358 -16.82 -18.28 -6.33
CA GLY A 358 -15.94 -19.28 -5.70
C GLY A 358 -14.59 -18.71 -5.22
N VAL A 359 -14.05 -17.72 -5.93
CA VAL A 359 -12.80 -17.03 -5.55
C VAL A 359 -13.04 -16.06 -4.38
N ALA A 360 -14.20 -15.40 -4.37
CA ALA A 360 -14.66 -14.58 -3.26
C ALA A 360 -14.83 -15.42 -1.98
N ASP A 361 -15.48 -16.58 -2.08
CA ASP A 361 -15.74 -17.47 -0.93
C ASP A 361 -14.45 -18.11 -0.38
N GLY A 362 -13.57 -18.60 -1.27
CA GLY A 362 -12.28 -19.17 -0.88
C GLY A 362 -11.31 -18.12 -0.29
N GLY A 363 -11.26 -16.92 -0.87
CA GLY A 363 -10.48 -15.79 -0.36
C GLY A 363 -11.01 -15.27 0.98
N ALA A 364 -12.34 -15.22 1.15
CA ALA A 364 -12.97 -14.88 2.42
C ALA A 364 -12.65 -15.91 3.52
N GLU A 365 -12.71 -17.21 3.22
CA GLU A 365 -12.41 -18.25 4.20
C GLU A 365 -10.92 -18.27 4.58
N ALA A 366 -10.02 -18.03 3.62
CA ALA A 366 -8.59 -17.90 3.90
C ALA A 366 -8.31 -16.68 4.80
N ALA A 367 -8.89 -15.51 4.49
CA ALA A 367 -8.78 -14.32 5.32
C ALA A 367 -9.35 -14.55 6.73
N ARG A 368 -10.47 -15.27 6.87
CA ARG A 368 -11.06 -15.63 8.16
C ARG A 368 -10.13 -16.51 8.99
N LYS A 369 -9.57 -17.56 8.39
CA LYS A 369 -8.59 -18.44 9.07
C LYS A 369 -7.33 -17.68 9.48
N LEU A 370 -6.85 -16.75 8.66
CA LEU A 370 -5.71 -15.88 8.97
C LEU A 370 -5.97 -14.93 10.14
N LEU A 371 -7.19 -14.40 10.26
CA LEU A 371 -7.61 -13.59 11.40
C LEU A 371 -7.68 -14.38 12.71
N CYS A 372 -7.93 -15.68 12.63
CA CYS A 372 -7.95 -16.59 13.79
C CYS A 372 -6.56 -17.19 14.11
N ALA A 373 -5.58 -17.01 13.23
CA ALA A 373 -4.21 -17.50 13.44
C ALA A 373 -3.35 -16.46 14.17
N PRO A 374 -2.34 -16.89 14.96
CA PRO A 374 -1.32 -15.99 15.50
C PRO A 374 -0.45 -15.48 14.35
N ALA A 375 -0.83 -14.34 13.78
CA ALA A 375 -0.16 -13.68 12.68
C ALA A 375 0.19 -12.23 13.03
N SER A 376 1.07 -11.62 12.23
CA SER A 376 1.47 -10.23 12.42
C SER A 376 0.32 -9.26 12.11
N ALA A 377 0.34 -8.10 12.77
CA ALA A 377 -0.72 -7.10 12.68
C ALA A 377 -0.98 -6.62 11.24
N HIS A 378 0.05 -6.56 10.39
CA HIS A 378 -0.13 -6.15 8.99
C HIS A 378 -0.77 -7.25 8.14
N LEU A 379 -0.48 -8.52 8.42
CA LEU A 379 -1.10 -9.63 7.74
C LEU A 379 -2.60 -9.72 8.10
N HIS A 380 -2.94 -9.46 9.37
CA HIS A 380 -4.33 -9.26 9.80
C HIS A 380 -4.98 -8.06 9.12
N ALA A 381 -4.28 -6.93 8.98
CA ALA A 381 -4.80 -5.75 8.29
C ALA A 381 -5.15 -6.05 6.82
N ARG A 382 -4.28 -6.76 6.09
CA ARG A 382 -4.53 -7.17 4.71
C ARG A 382 -5.69 -8.16 4.57
N ALA A 383 -5.83 -9.10 5.50
CA ALA A 383 -6.99 -10.01 5.53
C ALA A 383 -8.32 -9.25 5.74
N GLN A 384 -8.31 -8.19 6.56
CA GLN A 384 -9.49 -7.33 6.75
C GLN A 384 -9.81 -6.49 5.51
N CYS A 385 -8.80 -5.98 4.79
CA CYS A 385 -9.01 -5.25 3.53
C CYS A 385 -9.67 -6.13 2.48
N LEU A 386 -9.21 -7.38 2.32
CA LEU A 386 -9.83 -8.36 1.43
C LEU A 386 -11.31 -8.61 1.78
N LEU A 387 -11.62 -8.90 3.06
CA LEU A 387 -13.00 -9.12 3.49
C LEU A 387 -13.89 -7.88 3.27
N ARG A 388 -13.34 -6.67 3.41
CA ARG A 388 -14.07 -5.43 3.13
C ARG A 388 -14.32 -5.25 1.64
N ALA A 389 -13.36 -5.59 0.79
CA ALA A 389 -13.53 -5.56 -0.66
C ALA A 389 -14.57 -6.59 -1.14
N LEU A 390 -14.64 -7.76 -0.50
CA LEU A 390 -15.60 -8.81 -0.84
C LEU A 390 -17.04 -8.52 -0.36
N HIS A 391 -17.19 -7.89 0.81
CA HIS A 391 -18.50 -7.69 1.44
C HIS A 391 -19.02 -6.24 1.36
N HIS A 392 -18.25 -5.31 0.77
CA HIS A 392 -18.59 -3.89 0.57
C HIS A 392 -19.43 -3.29 1.72
N THR A 393 -20.71 -3.02 1.48
CA THR A 393 -21.68 -2.39 2.41
C THR A 393 -22.14 -3.30 3.55
N HIS A 394 -22.01 -4.62 3.42
CA HIS A 394 -22.43 -5.61 4.43
C HIS A 394 -21.31 -6.05 5.37
N TYR A 395 -20.10 -5.50 5.23
CA TYR A 395 -18.94 -5.83 6.07
C TYR A 395 -19.23 -5.71 7.57
N HIS A 396 -20.03 -4.71 7.99
CA HIS A 396 -20.37 -4.50 9.40
C HIS A 396 -21.34 -5.56 9.96
N GLN A 397 -22.26 -6.08 9.15
CA GLN A 397 -23.13 -7.21 9.53
C GLN A 397 -22.36 -8.53 9.54
N TYR A 398 -21.46 -8.70 8.55
CA TYR A 398 -20.60 -9.89 8.45
C TYR A 398 -19.60 -9.99 9.61
N LYS A 399 -19.03 -8.85 10.05
CA LYS A 399 -18.15 -8.80 11.22
C LYS A 399 -18.86 -9.28 12.49
N VAL A 400 -20.16 -9.01 12.63
CA VAL A 400 -20.97 -9.48 13.77
C VAL A 400 -21.17 -11.00 13.70
N CYS A 401 -21.51 -11.58 12.54
CA CYS A 401 -21.62 -13.05 12.39
C CYS A 401 -20.29 -13.80 12.64
N VAL A 402 -19.15 -13.24 12.22
CA VAL A 402 -17.82 -13.83 12.49
C VAL A 402 -17.49 -13.77 13.98
N LEU A 403 -17.92 -12.71 14.68
CA LEU A 403 -17.78 -12.58 16.13
C LEU A 403 -18.80 -13.43 16.92
N GLU A 404 -19.99 -13.69 16.37
CA GLU A 404 -20.96 -14.65 16.95
C GLU A 404 -20.49 -16.10 16.80
N SER A 405 -19.84 -16.45 15.69
CA SER A 405 -19.13 -17.74 15.54
C SER A 405 -18.00 -17.89 16.58
N PHE A 406 -17.47 -16.79 17.11
CA PHE A 406 -16.52 -16.76 18.23
C PHE A 406 -17.19 -17.02 19.58
N SER A 407 -18.47 -16.67 19.73
CA SER A 407 -19.27 -16.95 20.94
C SER A 407 -19.55 -18.43 21.09
N ASP A 408 -19.81 -19.14 19.99
CA ASP A 408 -20.09 -20.59 19.99
C ASP A 408 -18.84 -21.45 20.22
N ILE A 409 -17.64 -20.95 19.88
CA ILE A 409 -16.37 -21.66 20.11
C ILE A 409 -15.86 -21.49 21.55
N LYS A 410 -16.31 -20.46 22.28
CA LYS A 410 -15.96 -20.27 23.69
C LYS A 410 -16.69 -21.21 24.67
N TRP A 411 -17.68 -21.98 24.22
CA TRP A 411 -18.38 -22.96 25.07
C TRP A 411 -17.88 -24.40 24.96
N VAL A 412 -16.84 -24.67 24.17
CA VAL A 412 -16.22 -26.01 24.07
C VAL A 412 -14.76 -25.99 24.50
N ILE A 413 -14.47 -25.33 25.63
CA ILE A 413 -13.33 -25.69 26.50
C ILE A 413 -13.76 -25.35 27.95
N VAL A 414 -14.45 -26.31 28.58
CA VAL A 414 -14.31 -26.62 30.02
C VAL A 414 -13.79 -28.04 30.10
#